data_AF-A0A180EQQ0-F1
#
_entry.id   AF-A0A180EQQ0-F1
#
_cell.length_a   1.000
_cell.length_b   1.000
_cell.length_c   1.000
_cell.angle_alpha   90.00
_cell.angle_beta   90.00
_cell.angle_gamma   90.00
#
_symmetry.space_group_name_H-M   'P 1'
#
loop_
_entity.id
_entity.type
_entity.pdbx_description
1 polymer ?
#
loop_
_entity_poly.entity_id
_entity_poly.type
_entity_poly.pdbx_seq_one_letter_code
_entity_poly.pdbx_strand_id
1 'polypeptide(L)'
;MKSLLPFLLIAFLMASGALLAQSPTYQASRVSEVGSYPVQTPVEGEAQAAFDLTFPEQTVGFLHVYAQPSPDPMGNYLLSGNELAGAAKDLLPTKVQQMMFNADATPYAAAAIRGVNENLYLVRLDGAKEDRIEMLALRGDEVIHLKTLAVMKKSYDGHLVQTDSYITDIDGNSYLDLVTIERDANGEIGKKSVYVLDRDSRNWMETTSLDVPWSSIELYEPDTKK
;
A
#
# COMPACT_ATOMS: atom_id res chain seq x y z
N MET A 1 -53.73 -61.10 40.63
CA MET A 1 -53.69 -60.82 39.18
C MET A 1 -53.08 -59.43 39.02
N LYS A 2 -51.78 -59.32 38.75
CA LYS A 2 -51.07 -59.34 37.44
C LYS A 2 -51.37 -58.10 36.57
N SER A 3 -50.29 -57.55 35.98
CA SER A 3 -50.13 -56.38 35.08
C SER A 3 -49.80 -55.08 35.81
N LEU A 4 -48.55 -54.58 35.93
CA LEU A 4 -47.42 -54.40 34.98
C LEU A 4 -47.79 -53.50 33.77
N LEU A 5 -47.28 -52.25 33.83
CA LEU A 5 -46.68 -51.33 32.83
C LEU A 5 -46.60 -51.84 31.35
N PRO A 6 -46.48 -51.01 30.27
CA PRO A 6 -45.76 -49.72 30.26
C PRO A 6 -46.07 -48.65 29.15
N PHE A 7 -45.27 -47.57 29.20
CA PHE A 7 -44.53 -46.94 28.07
C PHE A 7 -45.12 -45.81 27.18
N LEU A 8 -44.38 -44.68 27.27
CA LEU A 8 -43.83 -43.85 26.19
C LEU A 8 -44.68 -42.70 25.60
N LEU A 9 -43.96 -41.66 25.16
CA LEU A 9 -44.31 -40.37 24.52
C LEU A 9 -44.50 -39.19 25.49
N ILE A 10 -43.83 -38.03 25.40
CA ILE A 10 -42.85 -37.45 24.47
C ILE A 10 -42.05 -36.46 25.33
N ALA A 11 -40.74 -36.67 25.46
CA ALA A 11 -39.81 -35.63 25.88
C ALA A 11 -39.13 -35.12 24.61
N PHE A 12 -39.69 -34.08 24.00
CA PHE A 12 -39.08 -33.39 22.88
C PHE A 12 -37.97 -32.50 23.44
N LEU A 13 -36.76 -33.06 23.55
CA LEU A 13 -35.55 -32.32 23.87
C LEU A 13 -35.34 -31.26 22.77
N MET A 14 -35.40 -30.00 23.17
CA MET A 14 -34.87 -28.87 22.41
C MET A 14 -33.35 -29.00 22.32
N ALA A 15 -32.86 -29.73 21.33
CA ALA A 15 -31.48 -29.66 20.89
C ALA A 15 -31.34 -28.46 19.94
N SER A 16 -31.37 -27.26 20.50
CA SER A 16 -30.89 -26.07 19.80
C SER A 16 -29.38 -26.19 19.70
N GLY A 17 -28.91 -26.82 18.61
CA GLY A 17 -27.52 -26.82 18.23
C GLY A 17 -27.08 -25.38 18.02
N ALA A 18 -26.36 -24.82 19.00
CA ALA A 18 -25.51 -23.68 18.78
C ALA A 18 -24.37 -24.14 17.85
N LEU A 19 -24.65 -24.12 16.56
CA LEU A 19 -23.62 -24.08 15.52
C LEU A 19 -22.85 -22.78 15.77
N LEU A 20 -21.73 -22.90 16.49
CA LEU A 20 -20.67 -21.91 16.45
C LEU A 20 -20.25 -21.83 14.98
N ALA A 21 -20.73 -20.80 14.30
CA ALA A 21 -20.22 -20.38 13.02
C ALA A 21 -18.75 -20.03 13.22
N GLN A 22 -17.87 -21.00 12.98
CA GLN A 22 -16.46 -20.73 12.78
C GLN A 22 -16.37 -20.00 11.45
N SER A 23 -16.25 -18.68 11.51
CA SER A 23 -15.92 -17.88 10.32
C SER A 23 -14.66 -18.50 9.71
N PRO A 24 -14.68 -18.91 8.43
CA PRO A 24 -13.50 -19.46 7.79
C PRO A 24 -12.37 -18.41 7.88
N THR A 25 -11.26 -18.80 8.48
CA THR A 25 -10.05 -17.98 8.52
C THR A 25 -9.46 -18.02 7.11
N TYR A 26 -9.76 -17.01 6.31
CA TYR A 26 -9.15 -16.84 4.99
C TYR A 26 -7.69 -16.45 5.17
N GLN A 27 -6.79 -17.43 5.09
CA GLN A 27 -5.35 -17.19 4.99
C GLN A 27 -4.95 -17.30 3.52
N ALA A 28 -4.78 -16.18 2.84
CA ALA A 28 -4.12 -16.17 1.53
C ALA A 28 -2.60 -16.30 1.75
N SER A 29 -2.04 -17.48 1.50
CA SER A 29 -0.58 -17.67 1.44
C SER A 29 -0.13 -17.65 -0.01
N ARG A 30 0.66 -16.64 -0.41
CA ARG A 30 1.36 -16.64 -1.71
C ARG A 30 2.77 -17.20 -1.49
N VAL A 31 3.15 -18.24 -2.24
CA VAL A 31 4.50 -18.80 -2.20
C VAL A 31 5.42 -17.89 -3.02
N SER A 32 6.34 -17.18 -2.39
CA SER A 32 7.35 -16.35 -3.08
C SER A 32 8.70 -17.08 -3.16
N GLU A 33 9.35 -17.02 -4.33
CA GLU A 33 10.74 -17.45 -4.54
C GLU A 33 11.73 -16.51 -3.81
N VAL A 34 12.89 -17.08 -3.47
CA VAL A 34 13.91 -16.57 -2.53
C VAL A 34 14.29 -15.10 -2.75
N GLY A 35 13.86 -14.22 -1.84
CA GLY A 35 14.36 -12.86 -1.60
C GLY A 35 14.47 -12.61 -0.10
N SER A 36 15.36 -11.72 0.34
CA SER A 36 15.82 -11.53 1.73
C SER A 36 14.77 -11.09 2.77
N TYR A 37 13.48 -11.10 2.45
CA TYR A 37 12.38 -10.74 3.37
C TYR A 37 11.39 -11.91 3.57
N PRO A 38 11.70 -12.92 4.40
CA PRO A 38 10.81 -14.05 4.63
C PRO A 38 10.04 -13.93 5.95
N VAL A 39 9.11 -12.97 6.06
CA VAL A 39 7.97 -13.05 7.00
C VAL A 39 6.79 -12.31 6.37
N GLN A 40 5.78 -13.04 5.88
CA GLN A 40 4.53 -12.43 5.43
C GLN A 40 3.66 -12.12 6.64
N THR A 41 3.26 -10.86 6.82
CA THR A 41 2.19 -10.52 7.76
C THR A 41 0.88 -11.05 7.17
N PRO A 42 0.16 -11.94 7.88
CA PRO A 42 -1.09 -12.50 7.37
C PRO A 42 -2.14 -11.39 7.22
N VAL A 43 -2.87 -11.44 6.11
CA VAL A 43 -4.01 -10.56 5.84
C VAL A 43 -5.28 -11.26 6.32
N GLU A 44 -6.02 -10.63 7.22
CA GLU A 44 -7.24 -11.18 7.81
C GLU A 44 -8.47 -10.52 7.19
N GLY A 45 -9.47 -11.35 6.82
CA GLY A 45 -10.74 -10.89 6.25
C GLY A 45 -10.81 -11.02 4.72
N GLU A 46 -12.01 -11.30 4.22
CA GLU A 46 -12.24 -11.57 2.79
C GLU A 46 -11.99 -10.32 1.92
N ALA A 47 -12.51 -9.17 2.36
CA ALA A 47 -12.35 -7.90 1.66
C ALA A 47 -10.88 -7.45 1.62
N GLN A 48 -10.17 -7.64 2.74
CA GLN A 48 -8.76 -7.33 2.89
C GLN A 48 -7.87 -8.24 2.05
N ALA A 49 -8.18 -9.54 2.01
CA ALA A 49 -7.49 -10.47 1.13
C ALA A 49 -7.72 -10.10 -0.34
N ALA A 50 -8.96 -9.74 -0.73
CA ALA A 50 -9.24 -9.27 -2.09
C ALA A 50 -8.47 -7.98 -2.43
N PHE A 51 -8.38 -7.04 -1.49
CA PHE A 51 -7.55 -5.85 -1.61
C PHE A 51 -6.09 -6.22 -1.84
N ASP A 52 -5.50 -7.04 -0.96
CA ASP A 52 -4.10 -7.49 -1.05
C ASP A 52 -3.78 -8.14 -2.40
N LEU A 53 -4.68 -9.02 -2.86
CA LEU A 53 -4.49 -9.77 -4.10
C LEU A 53 -4.45 -8.88 -5.36
N THR A 54 -4.99 -7.66 -5.27
CA THR A 54 -5.04 -6.71 -6.40
C THR A 54 -3.66 -6.10 -6.70
N PHE A 55 -2.75 -6.10 -5.73
CA PHE A 55 -1.44 -5.49 -5.86
C PHE A 55 -0.40 -6.50 -6.38
N PRO A 56 0.39 -6.14 -7.41
CA PRO A 56 1.54 -6.94 -7.80
C PRO A 56 2.63 -6.83 -6.73
N GLU A 57 3.30 -7.94 -6.41
CA GLU A 57 4.36 -7.95 -5.41
C GLU A 57 5.64 -7.34 -5.98
N GLN A 58 6.28 -6.47 -5.19
CA GLN A 58 7.55 -5.83 -5.53
C GLN A 58 8.58 -6.11 -4.44
N THR A 59 9.70 -6.71 -4.83
CA THR A 59 10.87 -6.81 -3.95
C THR A 59 11.63 -5.48 -3.99
N VAL A 60 12.04 -4.99 -2.82
CA VAL A 60 12.73 -3.71 -2.68
C VAL A 60 14.14 -3.95 -2.17
N GLY A 61 15.13 -3.60 -3.00
CA GLY A 61 16.50 -3.37 -2.56
C GLY A 61 16.82 -1.89 -2.53
N PHE A 62 16.54 -1.22 -3.66
CA PHE A 62 16.62 0.24 -3.82
C PHE A 62 15.59 0.66 -4.87
N LEU A 63 14.39 1.03 -4.43
CA LEU A 63 13.26 1.33 -5.32
C LEU A 63 13.08 2.85 -5.43
N HIS A 64 13.29 3.40 -6.62
CA HIS A 64 12.91 4.78 -6.94
C HIS A 64 11.43 4.84 -7.29
N VAL A 65 10.70 5.64 -6.52
CA VAL A 65 9.27 5.91 -6.64
C VAL A 65 9.12 7.34 -7.16
N TYR A 66 8.71 7.46 -8.42
CA TYR A 66 8.41 8.73 -9.09
C TYR A 66 7.04 8.61 -9.76
N ALA A 67 6.33 9.73 -9.85
CA ALA A 67 5.08 9.80 -10.63
C ALA A 67 5.44 10.01 -12.11
N GLN A 68 4.59 9.55 -13.04
CA GLN A 68 4.79 9.75 -14.47
C GLN A 68 3.43 10.05 -15.14
N PRO A 69 3.10 11.33 -15.35
CA PRO A 69 1.92 11.74 -16.10
C PRO A 69 1.98 11.15 -17.51
N SER A 70 0.93 10.46 -17.93
CA SER A 70 0.87 9.76 -19.22
C SER A 70 2.02 8.74 -19.39
N PRO A 71 1.95 7.58 -18.70
CA PRO A 71 2.94 6.51 -18.83
C PRO A 71 3.19 6.18 -20.30
N ASP A 72 4.46 5.91 -20.63
CA ASP A 72 4.85 5.51 -21.97
C ASP A 72 3.93 4.38 -22.50
N PRO A 73 3.31 4.52 -23.68
CA PRO A 73 2.51 3.45 -24.28
C PRO A 73 3.31 2.17 -24.55
N MET A 74 4.65 2.22 -24.52
CA MET A 74 5.49 1.01 -24.56
C MET A 74 5.54 0.24 -23.24
N GLY A 75 4.92 0.74 -22.16
CA GLY A 75 4.62 -0.03 -20.95
C GLY A 75 5.76 -0.17 -19.94
N ASN A 76 6.80 0.67 -20.01
CA ASN A 76 8.00 0.53 -19.15
C ASN A 76 7.87 1.17 -17.76
N TYR A 77 6.72 1.74 -17.43
CA TYR A 77 6.54 2.40 -16.15
C TYR A 77 6.25 1.38 -15.05
N LEU A 78 7.22 1.24 -14.13
CA LEU A 78 7.23 0.23 -13.07
C LEU A 78 5.99 0.30 -12.17
N LEU A 79 5.47 1.51 -11.93
CA LEU A 79 4.35 1.77 -11.03
C LEU A 79 3.04 2.03 -11.77
N SER A 80 2.89 1.46 -12.98
CA SER A 80 1.66 1.53 -13.77
C SER A 80 0.48 0.89 -13.03
N GLY A 81 0.66 -0.33 -12.52
CA GLY A 81 -0.32 -1.03 -11.71
C GLY A 81 -1.59 -1.49 -12.44
N ASN A 82 -2.51 -2.09 -11.68
CA ASN A 82 -3.86 -2.46 -12.16
C ASN A 82 -4.89 -1.46 -11.64
N GLU A 83 -5.87 -1.07 -12.45
CA GLU A 83 -6.94 -0.17 -11.99
C GLU A 83 -7.66 -0.75 -10.77
N LEU A 84 -7.83 0.07 -9.73
CA LEU A 84 -8.59 -0.28 -8.53
C LEU A 84 -10.08 -0.03 -8.77
N ALA A 85 -10.89 -1.06 -8.58
CA ALA A 85 -12.33 -1.02 -8.76
C ALA A 85 -13.09 -1.72 -7.62
N GLY A 86 -14.39 -1.43 -7.53
CA GLY A 86 -15.31 -2.05 -6.57
C GLY A 86 -14.82 -1.98 -5.13
N ALA A 87 -14.93 -3.10 -4.40
CA ALA A 87 -14.61 -3.17 -2.99
C ALA A 87 -13.15 -2.77 -2.65
N ALA A 88 -12.18 -3.05 -3.52
CA ALA A 88 -10.78 -2.66 -3.28
C ALA A 88 -10.59 -1.14 -3.36
N LYS A 89 -11.32 -0.46 -4.25
CA LYS A 89 -11.36 1.01 -4.33
C LYS A 89 -12.10 1.60 -3.12
N ASP A 90 -13.19 0.98 -2.68
CA ASP A 90 -14.00 1.44 -1.56
C ASP A 90 -13.25 1.34 -0.21
N LEU A 91 -12.29 0.42 -0.10
CA LEU A 91 -11.41 0.29 1.06
C LEU A 91 -10.35 1.40 1.17
N LEU A 92 -10.14 2.21 0.13
CA LEU A 92 -9.14 3.28 0.19
C LEU A 92 -9.51 4.29 1.30
N PRO A 93 -8.53 4.83 2.06
CA PRO A 93 -8.81 5.80 3.11
C PRO A 93 -9.54 7.03 2.57
N THR A 94 -10.43 7.63 3.36
CA THR A 94 -11.19 8.84 2.98
C THR A 94 -10.31 9.96 2.42
N LYS A 95 -9.12 10.15 2.99
CA LYS A 95 -8.14 11.13 2.51
C LYS A 95 -7.70 10.86 1.07
N VAL A 96 -7.45 9.60 0.72
CA VAL A 96 -7.07 9.18 -0.64
C VAL A 96 -8.25 9.34 -1.60
N GLN A 97 -9.47 8.99 -1.16
CA GLN A 97 -10.68 9.22 -1.96
C GLN A 97 -10.90 10.71 -2.26
N GLN A 98 -10.63 11.60 -1.29
CA GLN A 98 -10.69 13.05 -1.51
C GLN A 98 -9.63 13.53 -2.49
N MET A 99 -8.40 13.00 -2.42
CA MET A 99 -7.35 13.30 -3.40
C MET A 99 -7.78 12.90 -4.81
N MET A 100 -8.34 11.71 -4.96
CA MET A 100 -8.88 11.22 -6.24
C MET A 100 -9.95 12.16 -6.79
N PHE A 101 -10.93 12.53 -5.96
CA PHE A 101 -12.01 13.43 -6.37
C PHE A 101 -11.48 14.80 -6.80
N ASN A 102 -10.55 15.38 -6.03
CA ASN A 102 -10.02 16.72 -6.31
C ASN A 102 -9.16 16.78 -7.58
N ALA A 103 -8.46 15.68 -7.89
CA ALA A 103 -7.58 15.58 -9.05
C ALA A 103 -8.25 14.97 -10.28
N ASP A 104 -9.52 14.53 -10.18
CA ASP A 104 -10.21 13.70 -11.16
C ASP A 104 -9.35 12.49 -11.56
N ALA A 105 -8.86 11.76 -10.55
CA ALA A 105 -7.85 10.74 -10.72
C ALA A 105 -8.41 9.31 -10.69
N THR A 106 -7.87 8.46 -11.56
CA THR A 106 -8.11 7.02 -11.54
C THR A 106 -7.07 6.34 -10.65
N PRO A 107 -7.50 5.53 -9.66
CA PRO A 107 -6.58 4.82 -8.77
C PRO A 107 -6.09 3.50 -9.39
N TYR A 108 -4.80 3.19 -9.20
CA TYR A 108 -4.17 1.96 -9.62
C TYR A 108 -3.40 1.31 -8.46
N ALA A 109 -3.58 0.00 -8.29
CA ALA A 109 -2.79 -0.84 -7.40
C ALA A 109 -1.40 -1.06 -8.03
N ALA A 110 -0.43 -0.22 -7.66
CA ALA A 110 0.86 -0.16 -8.31
C ALA A 110 1.83 -1.23 -7.80
N ALA A 111 1.91 -1.43 -6.48
CA ALA A 111 2.81 -2.43 -5.89
C ALA A 111 2.39 -2.81 -4.45
N ALA A 112 2.74 -4.02 -4.04
CA ALA A 112 2.77 -4.43 -2.64
C ALA A 112 4.22 -4.79 -2.26
N ILE A 113 4.73 -4.15 -1.22
CA ILE A 113 6.04 -4.42 -0.64
C ILE A 113 5.81 -5.21 0.64
N ARG A 114 6.33 -6.44 0.66
CA ARG A 114 6.24 -7.30 1.84
C ARG A 114 7.29 -6.88 2.86
N GLY A 115 6.86 -6.69 4.10
CA GLY A 115 7.70 -6.19 5.17
C GLY A 115 7.50 -6.96 6.46
N VAL A 116 8.46 -6.82 7.38
CA VAL A 116 8.34 -7.34 8.73
C VAL A 116 7.31 -6.50 9.49
N ASN A 117 6.31 -7.15 10.09
CA ASN A 117 5.17 -6.58 10.83
C ASN A 117 4.06 -5.93 9.99
N GLU A 118 4.34 -5.44 8.79
CA GLU A 118 3.34 -4.74 7.98
C GLU A 118 3.67 -4.81 6.49
N ASN A 119 2.65 -5.04 5.67
CA ASN A 119 2.75 -4.91 4.22
C ASN A 119 2.47 -3.47 3.82
N LEU A 120 3.26 -2.94 2.88
CA LEU A 120 3.08 -1.60 2.33
C LEU A 120 2.47 -1.70 0.94
N TYR A 121 1.44 -0.92 0.66
CA TYR A 121 0.73 -0.91 -0.62
C TYR A 121 0.91 0.44 -1.28
N LEU A 122 1.36 0.45 -2.53
CA LEU A 122 1.53 1.66 -3.32
C LEU A 122 0.34 1.82 -4.24
N VAL A 123 -0.38 2.93 -4.09
CA VAL A 123 -1.51 3.31 -4.94
C VAL A 123 -1.11 4.52 -5.77
N ARG A 124 -1.14 4.36 -7.09
CA ARG A 124 -0.96 5.47 -8.02
C ARG A 124 -2.32 6.12 -8.29
N LEU A 125 -2.39 7.44 -8.26
CA LEU A 125 -3.56 8.20 -8.65
C LEU A 125 -3.22 8.98 -9.92
N ASP A 126 -3.67 8.47 -11.06
CA ASP A 126 -3.46 9.08 -12.37
C ASP A 126 -4.50 10.18 -12.58
N GLY A 127 -4.16 11.41 -12.25
CA GLY A 127 -5.02 12.59 -12.35
C GLY A 127 -4.64 13.50 -13.51
N ALA A 128 -5.64 14.17 -14.08
CA ALA A 128 -5.43 15.05 -15.24
C ALA A 128 -4.50 16.25 -14.97
N LYS A 129 -4.40 16.69 -13.71
CA LYS A 129 -3.60 17.85 -13.28
C LYS A 129 -2.41 17.48 -12.40
N GLU A 130 -2.43 16.29 -11.83
CA GLU A 130 -1.49 15.85 -10.81
C GLU A 130 -1.49 14.32 -10.82
N ASP A 131 -0.33 13.72 -11.07
CA ASP A 131 -0.09 12.29 -10.83
C ASP A 131 0.59 12.15 -9.48
N ARG A 132 0.22 11.13 -8.70
CA ARG A 132 0.77 10.92 -7.35
C ARG A 132 0.79 9.45 -6.97
N ILE A 133 1.70 9.09 -6.08
CA ILE A 133 1.80 7.75 -5.51
C ILE A 133 1.70 7.85 -3.99
N GLU A 134 0.73 7.15 -3.44
CA GLU A 134 0.43 7.07 -2.02
C GLU A 134 0.86 5.71 -1.47
N MET A 135 1.52 5.72 -0.31
CA MET A 135 1.82 4.53 0.46
C MET A 135 0.73 4.34 1.51
N LEU A 136 0.16 3.14 1.50
CA LEU A 136 -0.86 2.69 2.42
C LEU A 136 -0.37 1.46 3.18
N ALA A 137 -1.05 1.12 4.26
CA ALA A 137 -0.92 -0.18 4.89
C ALA A 137 -2.27 -0.69 5.39
N LEU A 138 -2.39 -2.01 5.47
CA LEU A 138 -3.56 -2.67 6.01
C LEU A 138 -3.35 -2.98 7.50
N ARG A 139 -4.24 -2.49 8.36
CA ARG A 139 -4.18 -2.65 9.81
C ARG A 139 -5.52 -3.13 10.34
N GLY A 140 -5.60 -4.43 10.62
CA GLY A 140 -6.89 -5.05 10.95
C GLY A 140 -7.81 -4.99 9.74
N ASP A 141 -8.97 -4.37 9.91
CA ASP A 141 -9.97 -4.21 8.86
C ASP A 141 -9.83 -2.92 8.04
N GLU A 142 -8.96 -1.99 8.45
CA GLU A 142 -8.80 -0.68 7.82
C GLU A 142 -7.54 -0.56 6.96
N VAL A 143 -7.66 0.15 5.83
CA VAL A 143 -6.51 0.63 5.07
C VAL A 143 -6.18 2.04 5.55
N ILE A 144 -4.92 2.25 5.95
CA ILE A 144 -4.43 3.51 6.50
C ILE A 144 -3.47 4.17 5.52
N HIS A 145 -3.64 5.48 5.29
CA HIS A 145 -2.66 6.29 4.55
C HIS A 145 -1.42 6.55 5.41
N LEU A 146 -0.24 6.19 4.91
CA LEU A 146 1.02 6.39 5.63
C LEU A 146 1.75 7.64 5.12
N LYS A 147 1.96 7.74 3.81
CA LYS A 147 2.78 8.80 3.23
C LYS A 147 2.50 9.00 1.74
N THR A 148 2.62 10.23 1.26
CA THR A 148 2.72 10.51 -0.17
C THR A 148 4.18 10.35 -0.58
N LEU A 149 4.46 9.45 -1.53
CA LEU A 149 5.82 9.11 -1.96
C LEU A 149 6.25 9.90 -3.19
N ALA A 150 5.32 10.09 -4.12
CA ALA A 150 5.62 10.84 -5.32
C ALA A 150 4.46 11.74 -5.71
N VAL A 151 4.78 12.89 -6.27
CA VAL A 151 3.85 13.85 -6.85
C VAL A 151 4.52 14.43 -8.09
N MET A 152 3.78 14.57 -9.19
CA MET A 152 4.19 15.41 -10.30
C MET A 152 3.02 16.27 -10.78
N LYS A 153 3.24 17.58 -10.84
CA LYS A 153 2.28 18.53 -11.41
C LYS A 153 2.96 19.78 -11.97
N LYS A 154 2.23 20.48 -12.82
CA LYS A 154 2.64 21.83 -13.26
C LYS A 154 2.14 22.88 -12.29
N SER A 155 3.00 23.80 -11.90
CA SER A 155 2.63 25.04 -11.22
C SER A 155 1.90 25.97 -12.19
N TYR A 156 1.30 27.03 -11.65
CA TYR A 156 0.61 28.04 -12.46
C TYR A 156 1.54 28.70 -13.49
N ASP A 157 2.79 28.95 -13.10
CA ASP A 157 3.82 29.56 -13.96
C ASP A 157 4.49 28.54 -14.90
N GLY A 158 3.98 27.30 -14.94
CA GLY A 158 4.42 26.25 -15.87
C GLY A 158 5.63 25.44 -15.41
N HIS A 159 6.21 25.75 -14.25
CA HIS A 159 7.28 24.95 -13.64
C HIS A 159 6.77 23.61 -13.14
N LEU A 160 7.65 22.62 -13.08
CA LEU A 160 7.31 21.30 -12.55
C LEU A 160 7.49 21.29 -11.03
N VAL A 161 6.42 21.00 -10.30
CA VAL A 161 6.49 20.65 -8.88
C VAL A 161 6.55 19.13 -8.79
N GLN A 162 7.57 18.64 -8.10
CA GLN A 162 7.84 17.21 -8.06
C GLN A 162 8.28 16.77 -6.67
N THR A 163 7.82 15.59 -6.27
CA THR A 163 8.38 14.84 -5.17
C THR A 163 8.68 13.44 -5.68
N ASP A 164 9.88 12.96 -5.42
CA ASP A 164 10.25 11.58 -5.63
C ASP A 164 10.70 10.98 -4.29
N SER A 165 10.56 9.67 -4.19
CA SER A 165 11.06 8.93 -3.04
C SER A 165 11.92 7.75 -3.43
N TYR A 166 12.81 7.33 -2.55
CA TYR A 166 13.51 6.07 -2.61
C TYR A 166 13.16 5.23 -1.40
N ILE A 167 12.70 4.01 -1.62
CA ILE A 167 12.47 3.01 -0.57
C ILE A 167 13.66 2.04 -0.58
N THR A 168 14.36 1.92 0.54
CA THR A 168 15.60 1.13 0.65
C THR A 168 15.90 0.80 2.11
N ASP A 169 16.80 -0.11 2.40
CA ASP A 169 17.38 -0.29 3.74
C ASP A 169 18.78 0.36 3.74
N ILE A 170 18.95 1.49 4.43
CA ILE A 170 20.19 2.29 4.41
C ILE A 170 21.17 1.81 5.47
N ASP A 171 20.68 1.50 6.66
CA ASP A 171 21.52 1.12 7.81
C ASP A 171 21.70 -0.41 7.96
N GLY A 172 21.09 -1.19 7.07
CA GLY A 172 21.19 -2.65 7.03
C GLY A 172 20.40 -3.35 8.14
N ASN A 173 19.45 -2.65 8.77
CA ASN A 173 18.70 -3.18 9.90
C ASN A 173 17.51 -4.07 9.47
N SER A 174 17.34 -4.31 8.17
CA SER A 174 16.26 -5.08 7.54
C SER A 174 14.87 -4.43 7.61
N TYR A 175 14.78 -3.17 8.05
CA TYR A 175 13.59 -2.34 7.92
C TYR A 175 13.79 -1.34 6.79
N LEU A 176 12.68 -0.92 6.19
CA LEU A 176 12.72 0.04 5.10
C LEU A 176 12.86 1.45 5.66
N ASP A 177 13.74 2.20 5.04
CA ASP A 177 13.90 3.64 5.12
C ASP A 177 13.28 4.30 3.88
N LEU A 178 12.98 5.57 4.01
CA LEU A 178 12.46 6.39 2.93
C LEU A 178 13.28 7.66 2.79
N VAL A 179 13.81 7.89 1.60
CA VAL A 179 14.46 9.16 1.23
C VAL A 179 13.53 9.92 0.30
N THR A 180 13.32 11.21 0.53
CA THR A 180 12.50 12.04 -0.36
C THR A 180 13.31 13.22 -0.89
N ILE A 181 13.09 13.57 -2.16
CA ILE A 181 13.67 14.74 -2.81
C ILE A 181 12.56 15.53 -3.51
N GLU A 182 12.59 16.86 -3.36
CA GLU A 182 11.54 17.74 -3.86
C GLU A 182 12.09 18.81 -4.81
N ARG A 183 11.37 19.02 -5.91
CA ARG A 183 11.45 20.20 -6.77
C ARG A 183 10.28 21.12 -6.46
N ASP A 184 10.57 22.36 -6.11
CA ASP A 184 9.55 23.35 -5.73
C ASP A 184 8.86 23.99 -6.94
N ALA A 185 7.95 24.94 -6.68
CA ALA A 185 7.20 25.64 -7.72
C ALA A 185 8.04 26.59 -8.59
N ASN A 186 9.27 26.91 -8.18
CA ASN A 186 10.23 27.68 -8.97
C ASN A 186 11.12 26.76 -9.84
N GLY A 187 10.98 25.44 -9.69
CA GLY A 187 11.82 24.44 -10.35
C GLY A 187 13.14 24.17 -9.62
N GLU A 188 13.32 24.68 -8.40
CA GLU A 188 14.53 24.48 -7.61
C GLU A 188 14.45 23.18 -6.82
N ILE A 189 15.56 22.43 -6.78
CA ILE A 189 15.69 21.25 -5.91
C ILE A 189 15.93 21.75 -4.49
N GLY A 190 14.88 21.74 -3.67
CA GLY A 190 14.87 22.45 -2.39
C GLY A 190 15.02 21.55 -1.18
N LYS A 191 14.16 20.53 -1.07
CA LYS A 191 14.04 19.74 0.15
C LYS A 191 14.49 18.30 -0.05
N LYS A 192 15.34 17.85 0.86
CA LYS A 192 15.76 16.46 1.02
C LYS A 192 15.44 16.03 2.43
N SER A 193 14.72 14.93 2.59
CA SER A 193 14.34 14.40 3.90
C SER A 193 14.54 12.89 3.93
N VAL A 194 14.75 12.36 5.13
CA VAL A 194 14.95 10.93 5.36
C VAL A 194 14.01 10.52 6.47
N TYR A 195 13.39 9.35 6.33
CA TYR A 195 12.43 8.82 7.29
C TYR A 195 12.78 7.38 7.62
N VAL A 196 12.63 7.05 8.90
CA VAL A 196 12.65 5.68 9.41
C VAL A 196 11.24 5.28 9.80
N LEU A 197 10.89 4.00 9.63
CA LEU A 197 9.61 3.50 10.13
C LEU A 197 9.73 3.25 11.65
N ASP A 198 9.01 4.03 12.44
CA ASP A 198 8.94 3.82 13.89
C ASP A 198 8.23 2.50 14.20
N ARG A 199 8.85 1.64 15.00
CA ARG A 199 8.41 0.24 15.18
C ARG A 199 7.15 0.11 16.04
N ASP A 200 6.96 1.05 16.95
CA ASP A 200 5.85 1.02 17.90
C ASP A 200 4.60 1.67 17.27
N SER A 201 4.75 2.88 16.75
CA SER A 201 3.65 3.63 16.14
C SER A 201 3.38 3.23 14.69
N ARG A 202 4.33 2.55 14.04
CA ARG A 202 4.29 2.17 12.61
C ARG A 202 4.13 3.38 11.69
N ASN A 203 4.70 4.52 12.07
CA ASN A 203 4.66 5.75 11.29
C ASN A 203 6.05 6.13 10.78
N TRP A 204 6.10 6.79 9.64
CA TRP A 204 7.34 7.36 9.11
C TRP A 204 7.75 8.59 9.90
N MET A 205 8.92 8.53 10.54
CA MET A 205 9.48 9.59 11.36
C MET A 205 10.70 10.18 10.67
N GLU A 206 10.70 11.50 10.47
CA GLU A 206 11.84 12.19 9.86
C GLU A 206 13.06 12.09 10.77
N THR A 207 14.22 11.82 10.18
CA THR A 207 15.49 11.68 10.90
C THR A 207 16.65 12.31 10.16
N THR A 208 17.70 12.67 10.90
CA THR A 208 19.01 13.10 10.40
C THR A 208 20.12 12.10 10.75
N SER A 209 19.77 10.96 11.34
CA SER A 209 20.73 9.98 11.87
C SER A 209 21.29 9.01 10.81
N LEU A 210 20.70 8.98 9.61
CA LEU A 210 21.11 8.07 8.54
C LEU A 210 22.10 8.75 7.60
N ASP A 211 23.16 8.01 7.23
CA ASP A 211 24.17 8.46 6.27
C ASP A 211 23.69 8.13 4.84
N VAL A 212 22.87 9.02 4.30
CA VAL A 212 22.27 8.82 2.98
C VAL A 212 23.27 9.16 1.88
N PRO A 213 23.45 8.30 0.86
CA PRO A 213 24.32 8.57 -0.28
C PRO A 213 23.67 9.59 -1.23
N TRP A 214 23.61 10.85 -0.83
CA TRP A 214 22.90 11.93 -1.54
C TRP A 214 23.35 12.16 -2.99
N SER A 215 24.54 11.71 -3.35
CA SER A 215 25.07 11.74 -4.71
C SER A 215 24.41 10.72 -5.65
N SER A 216 23.70 9.72 -5.12
CA SER A 216 22.99 8.68 -5.88
C SER A 216 21.46 8.89 -5.86
N ILE A 217 20.99 9.98 -5.26
CA ILE A 217 19.57 10.33 -5.13
C ILE A 217 19.27 11.45 -6.11
N GLU A 218 18.48 11.14 -7.12
CA GLU A 218 18.15 12.03 -8.24
C GLU A 218 16.64 12.16 -8.40
N LEU A 219 16.19 13.24 -9.02
CA LEU A 219 14.81 13.33 -9.48
C LEU A 219 14.68 12.59 -10.81
N TYR A 220 13.54 11.93 -11.02
CA TYR A 220 13.13 11.50 -12.34
C TYR A 220 12.96 12.73 -13.23
N GLU A 221 13.65 12.74 -14.37
CA GLU A 221 13.48 13.76 -15.39
C GLU A 221 12.60 13.18 -16.51
N PRO A 222 11.35 13.67 -16.70
CA PRO A 222 10.55 13.24 -17.82
C PRO A 222 11.24 13.63 -19.14
N ASP A 223 11.26 12.72 -20.11
CA ASP A 223 11.82 12.97 -21.43
C ASP A 223 11.19 14.24 -22.04
N THR A 224 11.94 15.34 -22.06
CA THR A 224 11.50 16.64 -22.60
C THR A 224 11.54 16.70 -24.12
N LYS A 225 11.89 15.59 -24.79
CA LYS A 225 11.97 15.52 -26.25
C LYS A 225 10.64 15.07 -26.86
N LYS A 226 9.75 16.03 -27.10
CA LYS A 226 8.80 16.00 -28.24
C LYS A 226 8.68 17.39 -28.85
#